data_AF-A0A844SQY8-F1
#
_entry.id   AF-A0A844SQY8-F1
#
_cell.length_a   1.000
_cell.length_b   1.000
_cell.length_c   1.000
_cell.angle_alpha   90.00
_cell.angle_beta   90.00
_cell.angle_gamma   90.00
#
_symmetry.space_group_name_H-M   'P 1'
#
loop_
_entity.id
_entity.type
_entity.pdbx_description
1 polymer ?
#
loop_
_entity_poly.entity_id
_entity_poly.type
_entity_poly.pdbx_seq_one_letter_code
_entity_poly.pdbx_strand_id
1 'polypeptide(L)'
;MSSKPIQLTDDAFLMLRKAIANVDAGIGIQLGAADIVPAAELIGAEYAAVGDTDQQIELRATPAGLKYMKTIDALLAVPHKDSVVDSEIPEQYRWDPSDENGADGDRDTHGR
;
A
#
# COMPACT_ATOMS: atom_id res chain seq x y z
N MET A 1 -4.92 21.91 9.00
CA MET A 1 -5.69 20.67 8.80
C MET A 1 -4.68 19.57 8.50
N SER A 2 -4.65 18.49 9.27
CA SER A 2 -3.80 17.33 8.96
C SER A 2 -4.63 16.39 8.09
N SER A 3 -4.49 16.47 6.78
CA SER A 3 -5.08 15.51 5.84
C SER A 3 -4.33 14.18 6.02
N LYS A 4 -5.02 13.17 6.58
CA LYS A 4 -4.53 11.79 6.53
C LYS A 4 -4.21 11.45 5.07
N PRO A 5 -3.14 10.71 4.77
CA PRO A 5 -2.85 10.31 3.40
C PRO A 5 -4.07 9.55 2.85
N ILE A 6 -4.70 10.12 1.83
CA ILE A 6 -5.83 9.50 1.14
C ILE A 6 -5.26 8.37 0.30
N GLN A 7 -5.79 7.15 0.48
CA GLN A 7 -5.52 6.07 -0.46
C GLN A 7 -6.15 6.43 -1.79
N LEU A 8 -5.32 6.53 -2.82
CA LEU A 8 -5.79 6.79 -4.18
C LEU A 8 -6.31 5.50 -4.81
N THR A 9 -7.35 5.63 -5.63
CA THR A 9 -7.73 4.58 -6.59
C THR A 9 -6.61 4.35 -7.62
N ASP A 10 -6.59 3.17 -8.24
CA ASP A 10 -5.57 2.83 -9.25
C ASP A 10 -5.57 3.84 -10.42
N ASP A 11 -6.75 4.29 -10.85
CA ASP A 11 -6.91 5.27 -11.91
C ASP A 11 -6.39 6.66 -11.50
N ALA A 12 -6.71 7.12 -10.29
CA ALA A 12 -6.18 8.38 -9.75
C ALA A 12 -4.66 8.31 -9.56
N PHE A 13 -4.14 7.19 -9.06
CA PHE A 13 -2.71 6.96 -8.90
C PHE A 13 -1.98 7.00 -10.26
N LEU A 14 -2.49 6.28 -11.25
CA LEU A 14 -1.92 6.26 -12.60
C LEU A 14 -1.97 7.65 -13.25
N MET A 15 -3.07 8.38 -13.06
CA MET A 15 -3.23 9.75 -13.54
C MET A 15 -2.23 10.70 -12.88
N LEU A 16 -2.04 10.63 -11.56
CA LEU A 16 -1.04 11.44 -10.86
C LEU A 16 0.37 11.17 -11.38
N ARG A 17 0.71 9.89 -11.61
CA ARG A 17 2.00 9.51 -12.18
C ARG A 17 2.22 10.10 -13.57
N LYS A 18 1.20 10.07 -14.43
CA LYS A 18 1.23 10.72 -15.75
C LYS A 18 1.41 12.24 -15.61
N ALA A 19 0.77 12.87 -14.63
CA ALA A 19 0.80 14.32 -14.48
C ALA A 19 2.20 14.78 -14.06
N ILE A 20 2.86 14.00 -13.18
CA ILE A 20 4.22 14.23 -12.73
C ILE A 20 5.23 14.06 -13.87
N ALA A 21 5.05 13.06 -14.74
CA ALA A 21 5.94 12.84 -15.87
C ALA A 21 6.01 14.04 -16.84
N ASN A 22 4.97 14.89 -16.86
CA ASN A 22 4.89 16.07 -17.71
C ASN A 22 5.29 17.38 -17.00
N VAL A 23 5.62 17.34 -15.70
CA VAL A 23 5.97 18.55 -14.92
C VAL A 23 7.19 19.27 -15.50
N ASP A 24 8.23 18.54 -15.91
CA ASP A 24 9.45 19.13 -16.47
C ASP A 24 9.22 19.78 -17.85
N ALA A 25 8.20 19.30 -18.58
CA ALA A 25 7.77 19.92 -19.83
C ALA A 25 6.90 21.17 -19.62
N GLY A 26 6.44 21.43 -18.39
CA GLY A 26 5.52 22.52 -18.06
C GLY A 26 4.10 22.32 -18.58
N ILE A 27 3.74 21.09 -18.99
CA ILE A 27 2.46 20.74 -19.62
C ILE A 27 1.64 19.89 -18.65
N GLY A 28 0.34 20.14 -18.53
CA GLY A 28 -0.57 19.29 -17.76
C GLY A 28 -1.20 18.16 -18.58
N ILE A 29 -1.94 17.26 -17.92
CA ILE A 29 -2.75 16.27 -18.63
C ILE A 29 -4.04 16.92 -19.11
N GLN A 30 -4.35 16.80 -20.39
CA GLN A 30 -5.67 17.19 -20.91
C GLN A 30 -6.75 16.25 -20.37
N LEU A 31 -7.79 16.79 -19.75
CA LEU A 31 -8.87 16.01 -19.16
C LEU A 31 -9.98 15.68 -20.19
N GLY A 32 -10.34 14.40 -20.29
CA GLY A 32 -11.53 13.92 -20.99
C GLY A 32 -12.67 13.55 -20.03
N ALA A 33 -13.82 13.13 -20.59
CA ALA A 33 -14.99 12.76 -19.78
C ALA A 33 -14.74 11.55 -18.84
N ALA A 34 -13.90 10.60 -19.26
CA ALA A 34 -13.52 9.45 -18.46
C ALA A 34 -12.61 9.81 -17.27
N ASP A 35 -11.97 10.98 -17.32
CA ASP A 35 -10.96 11.41 -16.36
C ASP A 35 -11.56 12.20 -15.18
N ILE A 36 -12.85 12.53 -15.21
CA ILE A 36 -13.49 13.43 -14.23
C ILE A 36 -13.41 12.86 -12.81
N VAL A 37 -13.73 11.58 -12.62
CA VAL A 37 -13.73 10.94 -11.30
C VAL A 37 -12.31 10.88 -10.70
N PRO A 38 -11.30 10.32 -11.38
CA PRO A 38 -9.93 10.32 -10.84
C PRO A 38 -9.34 11.73 -10.69
N ALA A 39 -9.66 12.67 -11.57
CA ALA A 39 -9.22 14.06 -11.42
C ALA A 39 -9.82 14.72 -10.17
N ALA A 40 -11.12 14.52 -9.91
CA ALA A 40 -11.78 15.03 -8.72
C ALA A 40 -11.19 14.47 -7.42
N GLU A 41 -10.82 13.19 -7.42
CA GLU A 41 -10.14 12.55 -6.29
C GLU A 41 -8.77 13.19 -6.02
N LEU A 42 -7.97 13.41 -7.07
CA LEU A 42 -6.66 14.05 -6.94
C LEU A 42 -6.74 15.51 -6.48
N ILE A 43 -7.75 16.25 -6.93
CA ILE A 43 -8.01 17.63 -6.51
C ILE A 43 -8.46 17.65 -5.04
N GLY A 44 -9.40 16.76 -4.66
CA GLY A 44 -9.86 16.63 -3.29
C GLY A 44 -8.77 16.24 -2.31
N ALA A 45 -7.76 15.49 -2.78
CA ALA A 45 -6.57 15.13 -2.02
C ALA A 45 -5.43 16.16 -2.09
N GLU A 46 -5.62 17.29 -2.78
CA GLU A 46 -4.62 18.35 -3.00
C GLU A 46 -3.35 17.86 -3.74
N TYR A 47 -3.39 16.71 -4.39
CA TYR A 47 -2.26 16.14 -5.13
C TYR A 47 -2.16 16.64 -6.57
N ALA A 48 -3.27 17.12 -7.12
CA ALA A 48 -3.32 17.78 -8.41
C ALA A 48 -4.21 19.03 -8.37
N ALA A 49 -3.99 19.94 -9.30
CA ALA A 49 -4.78 21.14 -9.48
C ALA A 49 -5.12 21.32 -10.96
N VAL A 50 -6.28 21.93 -11.22
CA VAL A 50 -6.69 22.30 -12.57
C VAL A 50 -6.04 23.63 -12.93
N GLY A 51 -5.37 23.66 -14.07
CA GLY A 51 -4.94 24.87 -14.75
C GLY A 51 -5.83 25.13 -15.97
N ASP A 52 -6.10 26.40 -16.21
CA ASP A 52 -6.73 26.88 -17.45
C ASP A 52 -5.60 27.46 -18.32
N THR A 53 -5.36 26.83 -19.47
CA THR A 53 -4.55 27.39 -20.55
C THR A 53 -5.49 27.82 -21.68
N ASP A 54 -5.03 28.72 -22.55
CA ASP A 54 -5.84 29.48 -23.54
C ASP A 54 -6.89 28.68 -24.36
N GLN A 55 -6.87 27.34 -24.37
CA GLN A 55 -7.89 26.51 -25.01
C GLN A 55 -8.22 25.17 -24.31
N GLN A 56 -7.64 24.83 -23.15
CA GLN A 56 -7.79 23.48 -22.57
C GLN A 56 -7.74 23.48 -21.04
N ILE A 57 -8.58 22.61 -20.45
CA ILE A 57 -8.51 22.29 -19.02
C ILE A 57 -7.43 21.23 -18.84
N GLU A 58 -6.39 21.60 -18.11
CA GLU A 58 -5.24 20.74 -17.82
C GLU A 58 -5.18 20.38 -16.34
N LEU A 59 -4.84 19.13 -16.03
CA LEU A 59 -4.52 18.69 -14.69
C LEU A 59 -3.01 18.69 -14.47
N ARG A 60 -2.54 19.38 -13.43
CA ARG A 60 -1.13 19.49 -13.08
C ARG A 60 -0.88 18.96 -11.67
N ALA A 61 0.21 18.22 -11.49
CA ALA A 61 0.61 17.74 -10.17
C ALA A 61 1.01 18.92 -9.28
N THR A 62 0.59 18.90 -8.02
CA THR A 62 1.02 19.88 -7.02
C THR A 62 2.33 19.43 -6.36
N PRO A 63 3.00 20.31 -5.60
CA PRO A 63 4.12 19.91 -4.75
C PRO A 63 3.76 18.79 -3.75
N ALA A 64 2.52 18.74 -3.27
CA ALA A 64 2.05 17.67 -2.39
C ALA A 64 1.95 16.33 -3.13
N GLY A 65 1.42 16.33 -4.35
CA GLY A 65 1.36 15.13 -5.20
C GLY A 65 2.74 14.59 -5.57
N LEU A 66 3.70 15.48 -5.86
CA LEU A 66 5.10 15.11 -6.08
C LEU A 66 5.73 14.44 -4.84
N LYS A 67 5.48 15.01 -3.65
CA LYS A 67 5.98 14.45 -2.39
C LYS A 67 5.33 13.10 -2.07
N TYR A 68 4.04 12.95 -2.35
CA TYR A 68 3.32 11.69 -2.21
C TYR A 68 3.99 10.60 -3.06
N MET A 69 4.21 10.85 -4.35
CA MET A 69 4.86 9.86 -5.23
C MET A 69 6.28 9.51 -4.83
N LYS A 70 7.09 10.49 -4.40
CA LYS A 70 8.43 10.19 -3.86
C LYS A 70 8.39 9.28 -2.64
N THR A 71 7.36 9.41 -1.81
CA THR A 71 7.18 8.56 -0.63
C THR A 71 6.83 7.13 -1.05
N ILE A 72 5.95 6.96 -2.05
CA ILE A 72 5.61 5.66 -2.61
C ILE A 72 6.83 5.00 -3.25
N ASP A 73 7.58 5.72 -4.09
CA ASP A 73 8.80 5.21 -4.72
C ASP A 73 9.82 4.74 -3.69
N ALA A 74 10.00 5.51 -2.60
CA ALA A 74 10.90 5.14 -1.51
C ALA A 74 10.45 3.86 -0.78
N LEU A 75 9.14 3.67 -0.57
CA LEU A 75 8.59 2.46 0.04
C LEU A 75 8.76 1.22 -0.86
N LEU A 76 8.60 1.39 -2.17
CA LEU A 76 8.79 0.32 -3.16
C LEU A 76 10.27 -0.02 -3.41
N ALA A 77 11.16 0.96 -3.20
CA ALA A 77 12.60 0.77 -3.37
C ALA A 77 13.28 0.05 -2.18
N VAL A 78 12.57 -0.15 -1.06
CA VAL A 78 13.07 -1.03 0.00
C VAL A 78 13.04 -2.45 -0.56
N PRO A 79 14.19 -3.12 -0.76
CA PRO A 79 14.14 -4.54 -1.04
C PRO A 79 13.42 -5.16 0.16
N HIS A 80 12.26 -5.77 -0.07
CA HIS A 80 11.84 -6.89 0.74
C HIS A 80 12.97 -7.92 0.59
N LYS A 81 14.01 -7.79 1.39
CA LYS A 81 14.69 -8.98 1.86
C LYS A 81 13.55 -9.81 2.39
N ASP A 82 13.33 -10.95 1.76
CA ASP A 82 12.79 -12.10 2.43
C ASP A 82 13.56 -12.24 3.74
N SER A 83 13.09 -11.57 4.78
CA SER A 83 13.21 -12.08 6.12
C SER A 83 12.28 -13.29 6.11
N VAL A 84 12.78 -14.37 5.52
CA VAL A 84 12.66 -15.66 6.15
C VAL A 84 13.19 -15.38 7.55
N VAL A 85 12.27 -15.04 8.45
CA VAL A 85 12.54 -15.17 9.86
C VAL A 85 12.86 -16.64 9.96
N ASP A 86 14.15 -16.95 10.07
CA ASP A 86 14.62 -18.18 10.64
C ASP A 86 13.94 -18.22 12.00
N SER A 87 12.72 -18.75 11.98
CA SER A 87 11.92 -18.94 13.16
C SER A 87 12.59 -20.12 13.80
N GLU A 88 13.69 -19.84 14.50
CA GLU A 88 14.12 -20.65 15.61
C GLU A 88 12.91 -20.70 16.52
N ILE A 89 12.06 -21.71 16.30
CA ILE A 89 11.03 -22.07 17.25
C ILE A 89 11.81 -22.27 18.55
N PRO A 90 11.59 -21.43 19.57
CA PRO A 90 12.33 -21.58 20.81
C PRO A 90 12.08 -23.00 21.30
N GLU A 91 13.12 -23.75 21.69
CA GLU A 91 13.01 -25.19 22.00
C GLU A 91 11.87 -25.50 22.99
N GLN A 92 11.48 -24.53 23.83
CA GLN A 92 10.32 -24.60 24.71
C GLN A 92 8.96 -24.81 24.02
N TYR A 93 8.86 -24.61 22.71
CA TYR A 93 7.67 -24.86 21.87
C TYR A 93 7.89 -26.00 20.87
N ARG A 94 9.04 -26.67 20.91
CA ARG A 94 9.27 -27.89 20.13
C ARG A 94 8.45 -28.99 20.78
N TRP A 95 7.28 -29.27 20.21
CA TRP A 95 6.45 -30.39 20.62
C TRP A 95 7.24 -31.69 20.40
N ASP A 96 7.50 -32.44 21.48
CA ASP A 96 8.12 -33.76 21.44
C ASP A 96 7.03 -34.84 21.37
N PRO A 97 6.87 -35.56 20.25
CA PRO A 97 5.88 -36.65 20.13
C PRO A 97 6.13 -37.83 21.07
N SER A 98 7.25 -37.87 21.81
CA SER A 98 7.60 -39.01 22.68
C SER A 98 6.89 -38.98 24.03
N ASP A 99 6.17 -37.90 24.37
CA ASP A 99 5.47 -37.75 25.65
C ASP A 99 4.08 -38.42 25.70
N GLU A 100 3.66 -39.11 24.63
CA GLU A 100 2.37 -39.82 24.57
C GLU A 100 2.43 -41.29 25.05
N ASN A 101 3.45 -41.68 25.83
CA ASN A 101 3.57 -43.05 26.37
C ASN A 101 3.88 -43.08 27.87
N GLY A 102 3.05 -42.40 28.68
CA GLY A 102 3.32 -42.28 30.11
C GLY A 102 2.09 -42.19 31.01
N ALA A 103 1.07 -43.03 30.81
CA ALA A 103 0.07 -43.30 31.85
C ALA A 103 -0.68 -44.62 31.61
N ASP A 104 0.04 -45.74 31.77
CA ASP A 104 -0.61 -46.99 32.19
C ASP A 104 -1.16 -46.78 33.61
N GLY A 105 -2.40 -46.30 33.68
CA GLY A 105 -3.17 -46.23 34.92
C GLY A 105 -3.93 -47.53 35.11
N ASP A 106 -3.39 -48.40 35.96
CA ASP A 106 -4.04 -49.57 36.56
C ASP A 106 -5.55 -49.37 36.77
N ARG A 107 -6.36 -50.15 36.07
CA ARG A 107 -7.71 -50.50 36.53
C ARG A 107 -7.73 -51.97 36.91
N ASP A 108 -7.44 -52.21 38.18
CA ASP A 108 -7.89 -53.40 38.89
C ASP A 108 -9.42 -53.52 38.78
N THR A 109 -9.88 -54.36 37.86
CA THR A 109 -11.24 -54.90 37.89
C THR A 109 -11.23 -56.16 38.76
N HIS A 110 -11.48 -56.01 40.06
CA HIS A 110 -11.91 -57.12 40.91
C HIS A 110 -13.44 -57.19 40.95
N GLY A 111 -13.97 -58.36 40.61
CA GLY A 111 -15.39 -58.66 40.63
C GLY A 111 -15.92 -59.05 42.01
N ARG A 112 -17.17 -58.68 42.26
CA ARG A 112 -18.29 -59.56 42.67
C ARG A 112 -19.56 -58.73 42.80
#